data_AF-A0A1I0RY98-F1
#
_entry.id   AF-A0A1I0RY98-F1
#
_cell.length_a   1.000
_cell.length_b   1.000
_cell.length_c   1.000
_cell.angle_alpha   90.00
_cell.angle_beta   90.00
_cell.angle_gamma   90.00
#
_symmetry.space_group_name_H-M   'P 1'
#
loop_
_entity.id
_entity.type
_entity.pdbx_description
1 polymer ?
#
loop_
_entity_poly.entity_id
_entity_poly.type
_entity_poly.pdbx_seq_one_letter_code
_entity_poly.pdbx_strand_id
1 'polypeptide(L)'
;MRKIIYCLKKSFILVSIMLLTLLIGCNKLSQSSVSNKSDIFKNISYDNIIEIDYWLGDQKLVINNQDDIRTIYDNFSTLELEEKPTINIIDRLIGHIIIEIVTKSETIKFGLLTSELAIDYTVYSVNKDVLTSTREIALKYK
;
A
#
# COMPACT_ATOMS: atom_id res chain seq x y z
N MET A 1 -33.69 -74.44 12.11
CA MET A 1 -32.31 -74.10 12.57
C MET A 1 -32.05 -72.65 12.19
N ARG A 2 -31.99 -71.69 13.14
CA ARG A 2 -30.75 -71.11 13.73
C ARG A 2 -29.75 -70.71 12.61
N LYS A 3 -29.33 -69.46 12.38
CA LYS A 3 -29.06 -68.30 13.25
C LYS A 3 -29.03 -66.99 12.44
N ILE A 4 -29.47 -65.92 13.09
CA ILE A 4 -29.09 -64.52 12.86
C ILE A 4 -27.61 -64.35 13.22
N ILE A 5 -26.80 -63.68 12.37
CA ILE A 5 -25.70 -62.82 12.82
C ILE A 5 -25.65 -61.59 11.91
N TYR A 6 -26.11 -60.46 12.46
CA TYR A 6 -25.71 -59.13 12.04
C TYR A 6 -24.25 -58.92 12.41
N CYS A 7 -23.42 -58.46 11.47
CA CYS A 7 -22.22 -57.70 11.79
C CYS A 7 -22.25 -56.38 11.03
N LEU A 8 -22.76 -55.37 11.73
CA LEU A 8 -22.44 -53.96 11.56
C LEU A 8 -20.95 -53.75 11.25
N LYS A 9 -20.64 -52.96 10.21
CA LYS A 9 -20.09 -51.60 10.39
C LYS A 9 -19.63 -51.02 9.05
N LYS A 10 -20.12 -49.80 8.79
CA LYS A 10 -19.48 -48.75 7.99
C LYS A 10 -19.10 -49.13 6.55
N SER A 11 -20.03 -48.91 5.63
CA SER A 11 -19.69 -48.45 4.27
C SER A 11 -20.79 -47.54 3.75
N PHE A 12 -21.18 -46.58 4.58
CA PHE A 12 -21.68 -45.29 4.11
C PHE A 12 -20.50 -44.32 4.28
N ILE A 13 -20.32 -43.41 3.33
CA ILE A 13 -19.14 -42.55 3.09
C ILE A 13 -18.12 -43.20 2.14
N LEU A 14 -18.60 -43.55 0.94
CA LEU A 14 -17.77 -43.61 -0.27
C LEU A 14 -18.16 -42.45 -1.22
N VAL A 15 -18.42 -41.28 -0.63
CA VAL A 15 -18.63 -39.99 -1.31
C VAL A 15 -17.94 -38.92 -0.46
N SER A 16 -16.61 -39.00 -0.32
CA SER A 16 -15.85 -37.97 0.43
C SER A 16 -14.32 -38.01 0.23
N ILE A 17 -13.77 -38.72 -0.77
CA ILE A 17 -12.29 -38.82 -0.92
C ILE A 17 -11.81 -38.43 -2.33
N MET A 18 -12.62 -37.72 -3.10
CA MET A 18 -12.18 -37.00 -4.32
C MET A 18 -12.33 -35.48 -4.18
N LEU A 19 -11.95 -34.94 -3.01
CA LEU A 19 -11.83 -33.48 -2.82
C LEU A 19 -10.69 -33.10 -1.86
N LEU A 20 -9.59 -33.86 -1.80
CA LEU A 20 -8.52 -33.60 -0.83
C LEU A 20 -7.08 -33.74 -1.33
N THR A 21 -6.78 -33.48 -2.60
CA THR A 21 -5.38 -33.41 -3.08
C THR A 21 -5.08 -32.33 -4.12
N LEU A 22 -5.90 -31.28 -4.23
CA LEU A 22 -5.59 -30.12 -5.10
C LEU A 22 -5.10 -28.88 -4.33
N LEU A 23 -4.61 -29.06 -3.09
CA LEU A 23 -4.17 -27.96 -2.21
C LEU A 23 -2.71 -28.04 -1.74
N ILE A 24 -1.88 -28.85 -2.37
CA ILE A 24 -0.45 -28.90 -2.03
C ILE A 24 0.34 -28.73 -3.33
N GLY A 25 0.80 -27.50 -3.59
CA GLY A 25 1.76 -27.28 -4.66
C GLY A 25 1.70 -25.95 -5.41
N CYS A 26 0.95 -24.93 -4.96
CA CYS A 26 1.38 -23.57 -5.27
C CYS A 26 2.62 -23.33 -4.42
N ASN A 27 3.77 -23.75 -4.96
CA ASN A 27 5.07 -23.31 -4.51
C ASN A 27 4.95 -21.83 -4.24
N LYS A 28 5.23 -21.46 -2.98
CA LYS A 28 5.53 -20.09 -2.59
C LYS A 28 6.40 -19.54 -3.71
N LEU A 29 5.84 -18.67 -4.54
CA LEU A 29 6.65 -17.63 -5.13
C LEU A 29 7.20 -16.95 -3.88
N SER A 30 8.46 -17.27 -3.57
CA SER A 30 9.35 -16.31 -2.97
C SER A 30 9.23 -15.07 -3.84
N GLN A 31 8.23 -14.24 -3.54
CA GLN A 31 8.29 -12.82 -3.80
C GLN A 31 9.51 -12.41 -2.99
N SER A 32 10.67 -12.50 -3.66
CA SER A 32 11.74 -11.57 -3.44
C SER A 32 11.06 -10.23 -3.30
N SER A 33 10.95 -9.74 -2.07
CA SER A 33 10.59 -8.37 -1.78
C SER A 33 11.69 -7.53 -2.43
N VAL A 34 11.51 -7.27 -3.72
CA VAL A 34 12.32 -6.31 -4.44
C VAL A 34 11.99 -5.00 -3.74
N SER A 35 12.89 -4.57 -2.87
CA SER A 35 12.97 -3.20 -2.39
C SER A 35 13.13 -2.32 -3.63
N ASN A 36 12.00 -1.94 -4.23
CA ASN A 36 11.98 -0.91 -5.25
C ASN A 36 12.22 0.40 -4.52
N LYS A 37 13.50 0.77 -4.37
CA LYS A 37 13.88 2.11 -3.94
C LYS A 37 13.15 3.09 -4.84
N SER A 38 12.17 3.81 -4.27
CA SER A 38 11.33 4.83 -4.90
C SER A 38 11.89 5.38 -6.22
N ASP A 39 11.54 4.76 -7.36
CA ASP A 39 11.79 5.37 -8.68
C ASP A 39 10.70 6.41 -9.02
N ILE A 40 9.60 6.39 -8.26
CA ILE A 40 8.42 7.25 -8.44
C ILE A 40 8.80 8.71 -8.19
N PHE A 41 9.54 8.98 -7.10
CA PHE A 41 9.92 10.35 -6.76
C PHE A 41 11.26 10.76 -7.39
N LYS A 42 12.15 9.83 -7.72
CA LYS A 42 13.47 10.16 -8.32
C LYS A 42 13.41 10.79 -9.71
N ASN A 43 12.36 10.52 -10.48
CA ASN A 43 12.20 11.08 -11.82
C ASN A 43 11.67 12.52 -11.82
N ILE A 44 11.23 13.02 -10.66
CA ILE A 44 10.76 14.39 -10.49
C ILE A 44 11.99 15.27 -10.26
N SER A 45 12.26 16.20 -11.17
CA SER A 45 13.27 17.22 -10.88
C SER A 45 12.73 18.20 -9.85
N TYR A 46 13.44 18.37 -8.72
CA TYR A 46 13.08 19.36 -7.70
C TYR A 46 12.85 20.76 -8.28
N ASP A 47 13.71 21.18 -9.23
CA ASP A 47 13.62 22.50 -9.88
C ASP A 47 12.35 22.69 -10.73
N ASN A 48 11.60 21.62 -10.96
CA ASN A 48 10.32 21.65 -11.64
C ASN A 48 9.12 21.71 -10.69
N ILE A 49 9.31 21.51 -9.39
CA ILE A 49 8.23 21.55 -8.38
C ILE A 49 7.89 23.01 -8.08
N ILE A 50 6.60 23.33 -8.19
CA ILE A 50 6.07 24.68 -7.96
C ILE A 50 5.47 24.75 -6.55
N GLU A 51 4.66 23.77 -6.19
CA GLU A 51 4.00 23.67 -4.90
C GLU A 51 3.71 22.21 -4.54
N ILE A 52 3.45 21.98 -3.26
CA ILE A 52 2.95 20.71 -2.74
C ILE A 52 1.64 20.99 -2.01
N ASP A 53 0.59 20.29 -2.42
CA ASP A 53 -0.73 20.43 -1.85
C ASP A 53 -1.04 19.28 -0.89
N TYR A 54 -1.47 19.63 0.32
CA TYR A 54 -1.90 18.70 1.35
C TYR A 54 -3.42 18.80 1.54
N TRP A 55 -4.16 17.76 1.17
CA TRP A 55 -5.62 17.70 1.30
C TRP A 55 -6.03 16.97 2.58
N LEU A 56 -6.43 17.74 3.60
CA LEU A 56 -6.96 17.25 4.87
C LEU A 56 -8.50 17.25 4.83
N GLY A 57 -9.09 16.19 4.26
CA GLY A 57 -10.52 16.17 3.96
C GLY A 57 -10.83 17.20 2.88
N ASP A 58 -11.72 18.15 3.18
CA ASP A 58 -12.12 19.22 2.24
C ASP A 58 -11.17 20.44 2.26
N GLN A 59 -10.19 20.46 3.18
CA GLN A 59 -9.23 21.57 3.31
C GLN A 59 -7.97 21.29 2.49
N LYS A 60 -7.66 22.19 1.54
CA LYS A 60 -6.40 22.21 0.80
C LYS A 60 -5.38 23.14 1.49
N LEU A 61 -4.24 22.60 1.90
CA LEU A 61 -3.08 23.36 2.37
C LEU A 61 -2.04 23.45 1.25
N VAL A 62 -1.78 24.67 0.76
CA VAL A 62 -0.85 24.91 -0.34
C VAL A 62 0.51 25.29 0.21
N ILE A 63 1.54 24.47 -0.05
CA ILE A 63 2.91 24.69 0.41
C ILE A 63 3.74 25.16 -0.79
N ASN A 64 4.08 26.46 -0.80
CA ASN A 64 4.83 27.10 -1.89
C ASN A 64 6.19 27.69 -1.46
N ASN A 65 6.54 27.58 -0.16
CA ASN A 65 7.87 27.95 0.33
C ASN A 65 8.90 26.91 -0.15
N GLN A 66 10.00 27.39 -0.73
CA GLN A 66 11.00 26.53 -1.37
C GLN A 66 11.74 25.62 -0.37
N ASP A 67 12.05 26.11 0.83
CA ASP A 67 12.76 25.29 1.84
C ASP A 67 11.87 24.16 2.38
N ASP A 68 10.58 24.46 2.62
CA ASP A 68 9.60 23.46 3.03
C ASP A 68 9.32 22.44 1.90
N ILE A 69 9.16 22.90 0.64
CA ILE A 69 9.02 22.01 -0.54
C ILE A 69 10.22 21.08 -0.64
N ARG A 70 11.44 21.64 -0.55
CA ARG A 70 12.67 20.85 -0.63
C ARG A 70 12.72 19.78 0.45
N THR A 71 12.41 20.16 1.68
CA THR A 71 12.42 19.22 2.80
C THR A 71 11.40 18.09 2.59
N ILE A 72 10.19 18.41 2.13
CA ILE A 72 9.16 17.41 1.82
C ILE A 72 9.60 16.50 0.66
N TYR A 73 10.18 17.07 -0.39
CA TYR A 73 10.66 16.30 -1.53
C TYR A 73 11.84 15.39 -1.16
N ASP A 74 12.82 15.87 -0.41
CA ASP A 74 13.96 15.09 0.10
C ASP A 74 13.45 13.93 0.99
N ASN A 75 12.45 14.20 1.83
CA ASN A 75 11.78 13.20 2.63
C ASN A 75 11.14 12.10 1.76
N PHE A 76 10.37 12.44 0.73
CA PHE A 76 9.74 11.44 -0.15
C PHE A 76 10.73 10.70 -1.06
N SER A 77 11.73 11.39 -1.60
CA SER A 77 12.71 10.82 -2.53
C SER A 77 13.66 9.82 -1.86
N THR A 78 13.84 9.91 -0.54
CA THR A 78 14.66 8.98 0.25
C THR A 78 13.89 7.78 0.80
N LEU A 79 12.58 7.69 0.56
CA LEU A 79 11.77 6.58 1.05
C LEU A 79 12.16 5.24 0.40
N GLU A 80 12.37 4.25 1.26
CA GLU A 80 12.36 2.86 0.87
C GLU A 80 10.91 2.37 0.87
N LEU A 81 10.44 1.90 -0.28
CA LEU A 81 9.07 1.46 -0.48
C LEU A 81 9.04 -0.07 -0.46
N GLU A 82 8.31 -0.64 0.49
CA GLU A 82 8.01 -2.08 0.52
C GLU A 82 6.55 -2.28 0.12
N GLU A 83 6.32 -2.89 -1.04
CA GLU A 83 4.97 -3.17 -1.51
C GLU A 83 4.22 -4.10 -0.54
N LYS A 84 3.01 -3.70 -0.13
CA LYS A 84 2.14 -4.53 0.69
C LYS A 84 1.31 -5.45 -0.19
N PRO A 85 1.06 -6.71 0.23
CA PRO A 85 0.24 -7.64 -0.53
C PRO A 85 -1.13 -7.03 -0.84
N THR A 86 -1.55 -7.16 -2.09
CA THR A 86 -2.81 -6.62 -2.62
C THR A 86 -3.99 -7.33 -1.96
N ILE A 87 -4.65 -6.65 -1.03
CA ILE A 87 -5.94 -7.07 -0.48
C ILE A 87 -6.86 -5.89 -0.74
N ASN A 88 -7.82 -6.08 -1.67
CA ASN A 88 -8.86 -5.14 -2.10
C ASN A 88 -8.48 -3.64 -2.03
N ILE A 89 -8.02 -3.09 -3.16
CA ILE A 89 -7.52 -1.71 -3.28
C ILE A 89 -8.55 -0.66 -2.83
N ILE A 90 -9.84 -0.94 -3.05
CA ILE A 90 -10.95 -0.04 -2.70
C ILE A 90 -11.02 0.24 -1.19
N ASP A 91 -10.73 -0.75 -0.35
CA ASP A 91 -10.80 -0.59 1.10
C ASP A 91 -9.57 0.14 1.67
N ARG A 92 -8.45 0.19 0.93
CA ARG A 92 -7.19 0.75 1.43
C ARG A 92 -7.04 2.25 1.20
N LEU A 93 -7.67 2.85 0.19
CA LEU A 93 -7.57 4.32 -0.02
C LEU A 93 -8.40 5.12 0.99
N ILE A 94 -9.33 4.48 1.69
CA ILE A 94 -10.16 5.11 2.72
C ILE A 94 -9.26 5.59 3.87
N GLY A 95 -9.30 6.89 4.15
CA GLY A 95 -8.57 7.51 5.26
C GLY A 95 -7.17 8.02 4.93
N HIS A 96 -6.69 7.84 3.70
CA HIS A 96 -5.43 8.47 3.26
C HIS A 96 -5.63 9.98 3.05
N ILE A 97 -4.68 10.77 3.53
CA ILE A 97 -4.54 12.18 3.18
C ILE A 97 -4.04 12.23 1.73
N ILE A 98 -4.62 13.07 0.90
CA ILE A 98 -4.19 13.21 -0.49
C ILE A 98 -3.09 14.26 -0.58
N ILE A 99 -1.96 13.89 -1.19
CA ILE A 99 -0.83 14.76 -1.48
C ILE A 99 -0.73 14.94 -2.99
N GLU A 100 -0.53 16.18 -3.44
CA GLU A 100 -0.28 16.49 -4.84
C GLU A 100 1.03 17.28 -4.96
N ILE A 101 2.01 16.72 -5.68
CA ILE A 101 3.22 17.45 -6.07
C ILE A 101 2.91 18.11 -7.42
N VAL A 102 2.79 19.43 -7.42
CA VAL A 102 2.51 20.22 -8.62
C VAL A 102 3.82 20.65 -9.23
N THR A 103 4.06 20.24 -10.47
CA THR A 103 5.23 20.63 -11.24
C THR A 103 4.85 21.58 -12.38
N LYS A 104 5.84 22.10 -13.09
CA LYS A 104 5.65 22.93 -14.30
C LYS A 104 4.87 22.22 -15.43
N SER A 105 4.84 20.90 -15.46
CA SER A 105 4.27 20.12 -16.57
C SER A 105 3.14 19.17 -16.15
N GLU A 106 3.12 18.75 -14.89
CA GLU A 106 2.20 17.72 -14.41
C GLU A 106 1.96 17.79 -12.90
N THR A 107 0.93 17.10 -12.44
CA THR A 107 0.63 16.92 -11.02
C THR A 107 0.69 15.45 -10.68
N ILE A 108 1.50 15.11 -9.69
CA ILE A 108 1.65 13.74 -9.20
C ILE A 108 0.87 13.62 -7.90
N LYS A 109 -0.06 12.67 -7.84
CA LYS A 109 -1.00 12.51 -6.74
C LYS A 109 -0.80 11.17 -6.05
N PHE A 110 -0.78 11.18 -4.72
CA PHE A 110 -0.69 9.96 -3.92
C PHE A 110 -1.38 10.13 -2.57
N GLY A 111 -1.79 9.01 -1.99
CA GLY A 111 -2.36 8.92 -0.66
C GLY A 111 -1.29 8.70 0.40
N LEU A 112 -1.49 9.31 1.57
CA LEU A 112 -0.60 9.23 2.73
C LEU A 112 -1.38 8.83 3.99
N LEU A 113 -1.03 7.68 4.59
CA LEU A 113 -1.52 7.24 5.90
C LEU A 113 -0.33 7.03 6.85
N THR A 114 -0.55 6.88 8.16
CA THR A 114 0.48 6.97 9.22
C THR A 114 1.82 6.28 8.91
N SER A 115 1.79 5.13 8.25
CA SER A 115 2.97 4.36 7.84
C SER A 115 2.80 3.77 6.43
N GLU A 116 1.96 4.38 5.60
CA GLU A 116 1.62 3.86 4.28
C GLU A 116 1.59 4.98 3.25
N LEU A 117 2.06 4.65 2.05
CA LEU A 117 1.87 5.45 0.85
C LEU A 117 1.03 4.65 -0.14
N ALA A 118 -0.03 5.25 -0.64
CA ALA A 118 -0.84 4.69 -1.72
C ALA A 118 -0.56 5.46 -3.00
N ILE A 119 -0.02 4.78 -4.01
CA ILE A 119 0.30 5.38 -5.30
C ILE A 119 -0.43 4.54 -6.34
N ASP A 120 -1.30 5.17 -7.12
CA ASP A 120 -2.22 4.52 -8.03
C ASP A 120 -3.02 3.39 -7.32
N TYR A 121 -2.75 2.14 -7.70
CA TYR A 121 -3.41 0.94 -7.19
C TYR A 121 -2.53 0.13 -6.24
N THR A 122 -1.38 0.68 -5.83
CA THR A 122 -0.37 -0.01 -5.03
C THR A 122 -0.19 0.69 -3.69
N VAL A 123 -0.10 -0.09 -2.62
CA VAL A 123 0.15 0.42 -1.27
C VAL A 123 1.53 -0.04 -0.82
N TYR A 124 2.32 0.91 -0.34
CA TYR A 124 3.67 0.71 0.16
C TYR A 124 3.71 0.94 1.66
N SER A 125 4.41 0.08 2.38
CA SER A 125 4.82 0.33 3.75
C SER A 125 6.01 1.28 3.72
N VAL A 126 5.99 2.30 4.59
CA VAL A 126 7.05 3.31 4.67
C VAL A 126 7.38 3.69 6.11
N ASN A 127 8.54 4.32 6.30
CA ASN A 127 8.95 4.81 7.60
C ASN A 127 7.99 5.91 8.09
N LYS A 128 7.36 5.67 9.25
CA LYS A 128 6.43 6.60 9.92
C LYS A 128 7.05 7.96 10.21
N ASP A 129 8.35 8.04 10.48
CA ASP A 129 9.03 9.28 10.88
C ASP A 129 9.04 10.29 9.74
N VAL A 130 9.31 9.83 8.52
CA VAL A 130 9.27 10.64 7.30
C VAL A 130 7.88 11.22 7.07
N LEU A 131 6.84 10.40 7.28
CA LEU A 131 5.46 10.86 7.12
C LEU A 131 5.00 11.80 8.24
N THR A 132 5.61 11.71 9.41
CA THR A 132 5.32 12.62 10.53
C THR A 132 5.94 13.99 10.23
N SER A 133 7.21 14.03 9.81
CA SER A 133 7.91 15.27 9.43
C SER A 133 7.18 16.04 8.32
N THR A 134 6.74 15.35 7.26
CA THR A 134 6.02 16.00 6.16
C THR A 134 4.66 16.56 6.59
N ARG A 135 3.93 15.87 7.48
CA ARG A 135 2.68 16.39 8.07
C ARG A 135 2.92 17.61 8.97
N GLU A 136 3.97 17.60 9.78
CA GLU A 136 4.32 18.75 10.64
C GLU A 136 4.60 20.01 9.82
N ILE A 137 5.29 19.87 8.68
CA ILE A 137 5.50 20.97 7.74
C ILE A 137 4.17 21.48 7.19
N ALA A 138 3.31 20.57 6.70
CA ALA A 138 2.01 20.95 6.15
C ALA A 138 1.14 21.70 7.17
N LEU A 139 1.15 21.27 8.44
CA LEU A 139 0.38 21.91 9.51
C LEU A 139 0.81 23.35 9.81
N LYS A 140 2.00 23.80 9.39
CA LYS A 140 2.41 25.22 9.48
C LYS A 140 1.54 26.15 8.60
N TYR A 141 0.89 25.59 7.57
CA TYR A 141 0.10 26.30 6.56
C TYR A 141 -1.42 26.23 6.80
N LYS A 142 -1.84 25.66 7.93
CA LYS A 142 -3.25 25.58 8.33
C LYS A 142 -3.76 26.91 8.86
#